data_AF-A0A7G9YGI6-F1
#
_entry.id   AF-A0A7G9YGI6-F1
#
_cell.length_a   1.000
_cell.length_b   1.000
_cell.length_c   1.000
_cell.angle_alpha   90.00
_cell.angle_beta   90.00
_cell.angle_gamma   90.00
#
_symmetry.space_group_name_H-M   'P 1'
#
loop_
_entity.id
_entity.type
_entity.pdbx_description
1 polymer ?
#
loop_
_entity_poly.entity_id
_entity_poly.type
_entity_poly.pdbx_seq_one_letter_code
_entity_poly.pdbx_strand_id
1 'polypeptide(L)'
;MKRRIIAVVVMLVLLVCVTLLIEVPSVVKPPKMLTYTSEELGFSIEYPEDWGWEVIEGPLETWVFFRSEDPEEKNMCIAVMVKEDLPKEMDLEEFVETTIKEESQFYHKIKEYPTIINGKDAIVIIHEGSGYIWGAGTEVKWKEKVVHIVDDTTGYKLTCGASPPKIYIKADKKYFDVIAQSFKCLPKLPTSTSTPTPPLSTP
;
A
#
# COMPACT_ATOMS: atom_id res chain seq x y z
N MET A 1 -54.79 7.03 -36.49
CA MET A 1 -54.72 6.33 -35.19
C MET A 1 -53.53 5.36 -35.09
N LYS A 2 -53.34 4.41 -36.02
CA LYS A 2 -52.29 3.37 -35.96
C LYS A 2 -50.84 3.87 -35.80
N ARG A 3 -50.44 4.98 -36.46
CA ARG A 3 -49.07 5.52 -36.38
C ARG A 3 -48.68 6.06 -34.98
N ARG A 4 -49.64 6.57 -34.20
CA ARG A 4 -49.38 7.06 -32.84
C ARG A 4 -49.15 5.93 -31.84
N ILE A 5 -49.81 4.78 -32.05
CA ILE A 5 -49.67 3.60 -31.19
C ILE A 5 -48.26 2.99 -31.35
N ILE A 6 -47.75 2.91 -32.58
CA ILE A 6 -46.42 2.34 -32.86
C ILE A 6 -45.31 3.18 -32.20
N ALA A 7 -45.38 4.52 -32.29
CA ALA A 7 -44.38 5.40 -31.69
C ALA A 7 -44.33 5.28 -30.15
N VAL A 8 -45.49 5.17 -29.50
CA VAL A 8 -45.58 4.99 -28.03
C VAL A 8 -44.99 3.64 -27.59
N VAL A 9 -45.25 2.57 -28.35
CA VAL A 9 -44.70 1.24 -28.06
C VAL A 9 -43.18 1.21 -28.23
N VAL A 10 -42.63 1.81 -29.29
CA VAL A 10 -41.17 1.87 -29.51
C VAL A 10 -40.48 2.68 -28.41
N MET A 11 -41.07 3.80 -28.00
CA MET A 11 -40.51 4.63 -26.93
C MET A 11 -40.52 3.90 -25.57
N LEU A 12 -41.57 3.15 -25.27
CA LEU A 12 -41.65 2.32 -24.05
C LEU A 12 -40.63 1.18 -24.06
N VAL A 13 -40.43 0.51 -25.20
CA VAL A 13 -39.42 -0.55 -25.33
C VAL A 13 -38.01 0.01 -25.15
N LEU A 14 -37.71 1.17 -25.73
CA LEU A 14 -36.43 1.85 -25.54
C LEU A 14 -36.22 2.27 -24.08
N LEU A 15 -37.24 2.80 -23.41
CA LEU A 15 -37.15 3.19 -22.00
C LEU A 15 -36.88 1.97 -21.11
N VAL A 16 -37.56 0.84 -21.36
CA VAL A 16 -37.34 -0.43 -20.62
C VAL A 16 -35.93 -0.99 -20.89
N CYS A 17 -35.43 -0.94 -22.12
CA CYS A 17 -34.06 -1.35 -22.44
C CYS A 17 -33.01 -0.47 -21.78
N VAL A 18 -33.25 0.85 -21.64
CA VAL A 18 -32.33 1.76 -20.93
C VAL A 18 -32.34 1.50 -19.43
N THR A 19 -33.49 1.15 -18.82
CA THR A 19 -33.56 0.83 -17.38
C THR A 19 -32.98 -0.54 -17.02
N LEU A 20 -32.95 -1.50 -17.95
CA LEU A 20 -32.36 -2.83 -17.74
C LEU A 20 -30.82 -2.83 -17.81
N LEU A 21 -30.21 -1.74 -18.28
CA LEU A 21 -28.75 -1.52 -18.26
C LEU A 21 -28.28 -0.77 -17.03
N ILE A 22 -29.17 -0.49 -16.06
CA ILE A 22 -28.74 -0.05 -14.73
C ILE A 22 -28.19 -1.30 -14.06
N GLU A 23 -26.92 -1.61 -14.33
CA GLU A 23 -26.12 -2.51 -13.53
C GLU A 23 -26.22 -2.00 -12.09
N VAL A 24 -27.05 -2.65 -11.29
CA VAL A 24 -27.09 -2.41 -9.85
C VAL A 24 -25.66 -2.65 -9.41
N PRO A 25 -24.92 -1.63 -8.94
CA PRO A 25 -23.55 -1.84 -8.53
C PRO A 25 -23.61 -2.91 -7.46
N SER A 26 -23.08 -4.10 -7.78
CA SER A 26 -23.03 -5.20 -6.84
C SER A 26 -22.44 -4.62 -5.58
N VAL A 27 -23.20 -4.62 -4.49
CA VAL A 27 -22.78 -4.03 -3.22
C VAL A 27 -21.65 -4.92 -2.74
N VAL A 28 -20.43 -4.61 -3.17
CA VAL A 28 -19.22 -5.27 -2.71
C VAL A 28 -19.11 -4.91 -1.25
N LYS A 29 -19.51 -5.85 -0.39
CA LYS A 29 -19.32 -5.72 1.05
C LYS A 29 -17.84 -5.41 1.27
N PRO A 30 -17.50 -4.36 2.03
CA PRO A 30 -16.10 -4.05 2.28
C PRO A 30 -15.43 -5.28 2.91
N PRO A 31 -14.16 -5.55 2.55
CA PRO A 31 -13.40 -6.62 3.18
C PRO A 31 -13.38 -6.40 4.69
N LYS A 32 -13.42 -7.49 5.46
CA LYS A 32 -13.20 -7.41 6.89
C LYS A 32 -11.71 -7.17 7.12
N MET A 33 -11.39 -6.15 7.90
CA MET A 33 -10.02 -5.72 8.15
C MET A 33 -9.58 -6.18 9.54
N LEU A 34 -8.32 -6.61 9.65
CA LEU A 34 -7.58 -6.79 10.90
C LEU A 34 -6.57 -5.66 11.06
N THR A 35 -6.07 -5.46 12.27
CA THR A 35 -5.04 -4.46 12.57
C THR A 35 -3.75 -5.17 12.97
N TYR A 36 -2.66 -4.87 12.26
CA TYR A 36 -1.31 -5.18 12.70
C TYR A 36 -0.79 -4.01 13.53
N THR A 37 -0.12 -4.31 14.64
CA THR A 37 0.45 -3.30 15.53
C THR A 37 1.82 -3.77 15.95
N SER A 38 2.84 -2.95 15.70
CA SER A 38 4.20 -3.15 16.20
C SER A 38 4.58 -1.93 17.01
N GLU A 39 4.58 -2.08 18.33
CA GLU A 39 5.06 -1.04 19.25
C GLU A 39 6.58 -0.82 19.11
N GLU A 40 7.31 -1.89 18.80
CA GLU A 40 8.76 -1.87 18.54
C GLU A 40 9.10 -1.02 17.31
N LEU A 41 8.42 -1.26 16.19
CA LEU A 41 8.63 -0.50 14.96
C LEU A 41 7.85 0.84 14.94
N GLY A 42 7.08 1.12 15.98
CA GLY A 42 6.35 2.38 16.15
C GLY A 42 5.22 2.58 15.14
N PHE A 43 4.50 1.53 14.70
CA PHE A 43 3.36 1.72 13.80
C PHE A 43 2.22 0.72 13.97
N SER A 44 1.04 1.10 13.47
CA SER A 44 -0.09 0.21 13.23
C SER A 44 -0.67 0.41 11.83
N ILE A 45 -1.25 -0.64 11.27
CA ILE A 45 -1.85 -0.62 9.93
C ILE A 45 -2.95 -1.68 9.84
N GLU A 46 -4.04 -1.36 9.13
CA GLU A 46 -5.08 -2.34 8.82
C GLU A 46 -4.74 -3.13 7.55
N TYR A 47 -5.14 -4.40 7.50
CA TYR A 47 -4.98 -5.29 6.36
C TYR A 47 -6.18 -6.25 6.27
N PRO A 48 -6.47 -6.84 5.10
CA PRO A 48 -7.59 -7.77 4.98
C PRO A 48 -7.41 -9.03 5.84
N GLU A 49 -8.49 -9.53 6.44
CA GLU A 49 -8.46 -10.69 7.35
C GLU A 49 -7.92 -11.98 6.71
N ASP A 50 -8.06 -12.12 5.39
CA ASP A 50 -7.62 -13.25 4.59
C ASP A 50 -6.19 -13.09 4.03
N TRP A 51 -5.47 -12.05 4.46
CA TRP A 51 -4.07 -11.84 4.09
C TRP A 51 -3.15 -12.36 5.20
N GLY A 52 -2.13 -13.11 4.79
CA GLY A 52 -1.02 -13.47 5.66
C GLY A 52 -0.02 -12.32 5.82
N TRP A 53 0.77 -12.35 6.88
CA TRP A 53 1.86 -11.40 7.08
C TRP A 53 3.14 -12.06 7.57
N GLU A 54 4.28 -11.43 7.27
CA GLU A 54 5.59 -11.84 7.75
C GLU A 54 6.49 -10.62 7.98
N VAL A 55 7.43 -10.76 8.92
CA VAL A 55 8.44 -9.74 9.23
C VAL A 55 9.80 -10.25 8.75
N ILE A 56 10.53 -9.42 8.03
CA ILE A 56 11.89 -9.69 7.55
C ILE A 56 12.79 -8.57 8.08
N GLU A 57 13.67 -8.94 9.01
CA GLU A 57 14.67 -8.04 9.58
C GLU A 57 15.91 -8.01 8.68
N GLY A 58 16.26 -6.82 8.21
CA GLY A 58 17.50 -6.54 7.50
C GLY A 58 18.49 -5.77 8.38
N PRO A 59 19.75 -5.66 7.95
CA PRO A 59 20.78 -4.95 8.72
C PRO A 59 20.56 -3.44 8.81
N LEU A 60 19.74 -2.85 7.93
CA LEU A 60 19.51 -1.40 7.83
C LEU A 60 18.03 -1.01 7.88
N GLU A 61 17.14 -1.99 7.74
CA GLU A 61 15.70 -1.75 7.60
C GLU A 61 14.94 -3.03 7.95
N THR A 62 13.73 -2.85 8.45
CA THR A 62 12.80 -3.95 8.73
C THR A 62 11.61 -3.85 7.80
N TRP A 63 11.22 -4.99 7.22
CA TRP A 63 10.09 -5.08 6.31
C TRP A 63 8.96 -5.90 6.93
N VAL A 64 7.74 -5.37 6.89
CA VAL A 64 6.53 -6.12 7.21
C VAL A 64 5.72 -6.30 5.93
N PHE A 65 5.60 -7.54 5.47
CA PHE A 65 4.86 -7.89 4.25
C PHE A 65 3.47 -8.41 4.60
N PHE A 66 2.46 -7.96 3.85
CA PHE A 66 1.10 -8.48 3.86
C PHE A 66 0.77 -8.96 2.45
N ARG A 67 0.24 -10.18 2.32
CA ARG A 67 -0.04 -10.78 1.01
C ARG A 67 -1.34 -11.55 1.05
N SER A 68 -2.10 -11.44 -0.05
CA SER A 68 -3.30 -12.23 -0.24
C SER A 68 -2.97 -13.72 -0.34
N GLU A 69 -3.70 -14.55 0.40
CA GLU A 69 -3.70 -16.00 0.20
C GLU A 69 -4.69 -16.43 -0.91
N ASP A 70 -5.65 -15.57 -1.28
CA ASP A 70 -6.59 -15.83 -2.37
C ASP A 70 -5.85 -15.95 -3.73
N PRO A 71 -5.98 -17.06 -4.47
CA PRO A 71 -5.40 -17.24 -5.80
C PRO A 71 -5.74 -16.16 -6.83
N GLU A 72 -6.90 -15.50 -6.73
CA GLU A 72 -7.32 -14.41 -7.61
C GLU A 72 -6.62 -13.09 -7.28
N GLU A 73 -6.21 -12.91 -6.03
CA GLU A 73 -5.59 -11.70 -5.50
C GLU A 73 -4.11 -11.90 -5.10
N LYS A 74 -3.56 -13.11 -5.27
CA LYS A 74 -2.21 -13.54 -4.84
C LYS A 74 -1.04 -12.69 -5.33
N ASN A 75 -1.28 -11.83 -6.31
CA ASN A 75 -0.27 -10.92 -6.86
C ASN A 75 -0.44 -9.48 -6.35
N MET A 76 -1.23 -9.28 -5.29
CA MET A 76 -1.32 -8.05 -4.53
C MET A 76 -0.50 -8.19 -3.26
N CYS A 77 0.25 -7.16 -2.93
CA CYS A 77 1.01 -7.10 -1.68
C CYS A 77 1.03 -5.69 -1.11
N ILE A 78 1.25 -5.65 0.20
CA ILE A 78 1.58 -4.44 0.92
C ILE A 78 2.88 -4.72 1.66
N ALA A 79 3.80 -3.79 1.62
CA ALA A 79 5.06 -3.88 2.33
C ALA A 79 5.28 -2.57 3.09
N VAL A 80 5.55 -2.66 4.39
CA VAL A 80 5.99 -1.52 5.20
C VAL A 80 7.47 -1.69 5.43
N MET A 81 8.28 -0.83 4.82
CA MET A 81 9.69 -0.66 5.18
C MET A 81 9.79 0.38 6.29
N VAL A 82 10.54 0.04 7.33
CA VAL A 82 10.86 0.90 8.45
C VAL A 82 12.36 1.12 8.47
N LYS A 83 12.78 2.38 8.33
CA LYS A 83 14.17 2.83 8.45
C LYS A 83 14.29 3.68 9.70
N GLU A 84 14.97 3.12 10.70
CA GLU A 84 15.18 3.77 11.98
C GLU A 84 16.44 4.65 11.96
N ASP A 85 16.57 5.50 12.98
CA ASP A 85 17.74 6.36 13.21
C ASP A 85 18.11 7.25 12.00
N LEU A 86 17.09 7.81 11.35
CA LEU A 86 17.29 8.87 10.36
C LEU A 86 18.08 10.03 11.01
N PRO A 87 18.93 10.72 10.24
CA PRO A 87 19.54 11.95 10.69
C PRO A 87 18.46 12.89 11.23
N LYS A 88 18.70 13.49 12.41
CA LYS A 88 17.70 14.34 13.11
C LYS A 88 17.19 15.52 12.25
N GLU A 89 17.94 15.91 11.24
CA GLU A 89 17.61 17.03 10.35
C GLU A 89 16.98 16.57 9.01
N MET A 90 16.84 15.26 8.79
CA MET A 90 16.27 14.73 7.54
C MET A 90 14.75 14.96 7.53
N ASP A 91 14.30 15.76 6.58
CA ASP A 91 12.88 16.00 6.34
C ASP A 91 12.27 14.94 5.39
N LEU A 92 10.96 15.07 5.15
CA LEU A 92 10.20 14.13 4.33
C LEU A 92 10.68 14.13 2.88
N GLU A 93 10.97 15.30 2.32
CA GLU A 93 11.47 15.48 0.97
C GLU A 93 12.86 14.83 0.78
N GLU A 94 13.81 15.06 1.69
CA GLU A 94 15.14 14.45 1.66
C GLU A 94 15.06 12.92 1.81
N PHE A 95 14.18 12.43 2.70
CA PHE A 95 13.94 10.99 2.84
C PHE A 95 13.43 10.38 1.53
N VAL A 96 12.46 11.02 0.87
CA VAL A 96 11.91 10.61 -0.43
C VAL A 96 12.97 10.62 -1.53
N GLU A 97 13.78 11.69 -1.62
CA GLU A 97 14.84 11.76 -2.63
C GLU A 97 15.85 10.63 -2.46
N THR A 98 16.19 10.30 -1.22
CA THR A 98 17.11 9.21 -0.89
C THR A 98 16.54 7.86 -1.31
N THR A 99 15.28 7.56 -0.97
CA THR A 99 14.65 6.28 -1.36
C THR A 99 14.51 6.15 -2.87
N ILE A 100 14.09 7.21 -3.57
CA ILE A 100 13.99 7.20 -5.04
C ILE A 100 15.36 6.94 -5.66
N LYS A 101 16.42 7.58 -5.17
CA LYS A 101 17.77 7.42 -5.73
C LYS A 101 18.25 5.97 -5.64
N GLU A 102 18.03 5.32 -4.50
CA GLU A 102 18.38 3.91 -4.27
C GLU A 102 17.61 2.97 -5.21
N GLU A 103 16.38 3.32 -5.56
CA GLU A 103 15.45 2.47 -6.30
C GLU A 103 15.32 2.79 -7.79
N SER A 104 15.76 3.96 -8.23
CA SER A 104 15.51 4.55 -9.56
C SER A 104 15.82 3.66 -10.75
N GLN A 105 16.72 2.69 -10.60
CA GLN A 105 17.07 1.73 -11.64
C GLN A 105 15.94 0.73 -11.98
N PHE A 106 14.95 0.56 -11.10
CA PHE A 106 13.87 -0.43 -11.26
C PHE A 106 12.50 0.20 -11.58
N TYR A 107 12.35 1.51 -11.41
CA TYR A 107 11.04 2.16 -11.42
C TYR A 107 10.96 3.33 -12.39
N HIS A 108 9.82 3.41 -13.06
CA HIS A 108 9.38 4.58 -13.81
C HIS A 108 8.33 5.34 -12.99
N LYS A 109 8.68 6.56 -12.56
CA LYS A 109 7.76 7.43 -11.82
C LYS A 109 6.67 7.97 -12.73
N ILE A 110 5.42 7.71 -12.36
CA ILE A 110 4.22 8.14 -13.10
C ILE A 110 3.64 9.42 -12.51
N LYS A 111 3.53 9.46 -11.18
CA LYS A 111 2.88 10.55 -10.46
C LYS A 111 3.49 10.70 -9.08
N GLU A 112 3.58 11.93 -8.62
CA GLU A 112 4.01 12.30 -7.26
C GLU A 112 3.08 13.39 -6.75
N TYR A 113 2.66 13.31 -5.49
CA TYR A 113 1.86 14.35 -4.86
C TYR A 113 1.95 14.29 -3.33
N PRO A 114 1.97 15.45 -2.64
CA PRO A 114 1.84 15.49 -1.19
C PRO A 114 0.40 15.17 -0.76
N THR A 115 0.26 14.62 0.44
CA THR A 115 -1.03 14.32 1.08
C THR A 115 -0.87 14.29 2.60
N ILE A 116 -1.97 14.07 3.31
CA ILE A 116 -1.98 13.76 4.73
C ILE A 116 -2.43 12.31 4.92
N ILE A 117 -1.71 11.54 5.74
CA ILE A 117 -2.07 10.19 6.19
C ILE A 117 -2.25 10.24 7.69
N ASN A 118 -3.51 10.10 8.13
CA ASN A 118 -3.87 10.07 9.54
C ASN A 118 -3.23 11.18 10.41
N GLY A 119 -3.17 12.40 9.85
CA GLY A 119 -2.63 13.60 10.50
C GLY A 119 -1.12 13.84 10.31
N LYS A 120 -0.42 12.99 9.57
CA LYS A 120 0.99 13.16 9.21
C LYS A 120 1.13 13.58 7.75
N ASP A 121 2.06 14.50 7.49
CA ASP A 121 2.46 14.83 6.12
C ASP A 121 3.08 13.61 5.45
N ALA A 122 2.73 13.41 4.19
CA ALA A 122 3.17 12.26 3.42
C ALA A 122 3.38 12.64 1.96
N ILE A 123 4.31 11.98 1.29
CA ILE A 123 4.48 12.07 -0.16
C ILE A 123 4.11 10.72 -0.77
N VAL A 124 3.13 10.75 -1.67
CA VAL A 124 2.70 9.56 -2.43
C VAL A 124 3.33 9.59 -3.81
N ILE A 125 3.90 8.46 -4.20
CA ILE A 125 4.48 8.25 -5.52
C ILE A 125 3.86 7.01 -6.14
N ILE A 126 3.44 7.12 -7.39
CA ILE A 126 2.94 6.01 -8.18
C ILE A 126 4.02 5.62 -9.19
N HIS A 127 4.47 4.37 -9.14
CA HIS A 127 5.48 3.83 -10.04
C HIS A 127 4.91 2.68 -10.89
N GLU A 128 5.48 2.51 -12.08
CA GLU A 128 5.44 1.24 -12.79
C GLU A 128 6.87 0.68 -12.88
N GLY A 129 7.01 -0.62 -12.69
CA GLY A 129 8.28 -1.31 -12.75
C GLY A 129 8.19 -2.58 -13.57
N SER A 130 9.35 -3.05 -14.05
CA SER A 130 9.49 -4.40 -14.57
C SER A 130 10.83 -4.99 -14.17
N GLY A 131 10.86 -6.30 -13.98
CA GLY A 131 12.04 -6.98 -13.49
C GLY A 131 11.81 -8.45 -13.18
N TYR A 132 12.91 -9.16 -12.94
CA TYR A 132 12.89 -10.57 -12.58
C TYR A 132 12.77 -10.68 -11.06
N ILE A 133 11.55 -10.87 -10.57
CA ILE A 133 11.30 -11.11 -9.15
C ILE A 133 11.81 -12.51 -8.81
N TRP A 134 12.50 -12.63 -7.67
CA TRP A 134 13.10 -13.89 -7.23
C TRP A 134 12.04 -14.99 -7.17
N GLY A 135 12.31 -16.12 -7.83
CA GLY A 135 11.39 -17.26 -7.91
C GLY A 135 10.36 -17.23 -9.05
N ALA A 136 10.17 -16.10 -9.76
CA ALA A 136 9.20 -16.04 -10.87
C ALA A 136 9.73 -16.65 -12.18
N GLY A 137 11.06 -16.74 -12.34
CA GLY A 137 11.72 -17.24 -13.56
C GLY A 137 11.42 -16.46 -14.83
N THR A 138 10.67 -15.36 -14.74
CA THR A 138 10.15 -14.56 -15.85
C THR A 138 10.12 -13.09 -15.42
N GLU A 139 10.21 -12.19 -16.39
CA GLU A 139 10.04 -10.76 -16.14
C GLU A 139 8.60 -10.49 -15.74
N VAL A 140 8.42 -9.88 -14.58
CA VAL A 140 7.13 -9.45 -14.05
C VAL A 140 7.03 -7.95 -14.25
N LYS A 141 5.82 -7.47 -14.58
CA LYS A 141 5.49 -6.05 -14.57
C LYS A 141 4.59 -5.78 -13.38
N TRP A 142 4.78 -4.66 -12.72
CA TRP A 142 3.94 -4.27 -11.60
C TRP A 142 3.68 -2.76 -11.62
N LYS A 143 2.65 -2.38 -10.88
CA LYS A 143 2.32 -1.00 -10.57
C LYS A 143 2.12 -0.90 -9.08
N GLU A 144 2.61 0.18 -8.50
CA GLU A 144 2.61 0.36 -7.06
C GLU A 144 2.35 1.81 -6.67
N LYS A 145 1.79 1.95 -5.47
CA LYS A 145 1.65 3.19 -4.72
C LYS A 145 2.61 3.12 -3.55
N VAL A 146 3.53 4.06 -3.49
CA VAL A 146 4.50 4.19 -2.40
C VAL A 146 4.16 5.44 -1.61
N VAL A 147 3.95 5.28 -0.30
CA VAL A 147 3.65 6.35 0.63
C VAL A 147 4.84 6.51 1.56
N HIS A 148 5.43 7.70 1.56
CA HIS A 148 6.55 8.05 2.44
C HIS A 148 6.04 8.94 3.57
N ILE A 149 6.45 8.62 4.79
CA ILE A 149 6.12 9.36 6.02
C ILE A 149 7.39 9.42 6.87
N VAL A 150 7.66 10.56 7.48
CA VAL A 150 8.70 10.70 8.51
C VAL A 150 8.03 11.05 9.83
N ASP A 151 8.41 10.35 10.90
CA ASP A 151 8.00 10.67 12.27
C ASP A 151 9.23 10.68 13.20
N ASP A 152 9.56 11.86 13.72
CA ASP A 152 10.79 12.14 14.46
C ASP A 152 12.03 11.68 13.67
N THR A 153 12.76 10.68 14.15
CA THR A 153 13.94 10.10 13.47
C THR A 153 13.62 8.81 12.72
N THR A 154 12.36 8.54 12.39
CA THR A 154 11.94 7.28 11.74
C THR A 154 11.30 7.54 10.40
N GLY A 155 11.82 6.89 9.37
CA GLY A 155 11.26 6.89 8.02
C GLY A 155 10.41 5.64 7.78
N TYR A 156 9.20 5.85 7.28
CA TYR A 156 8.29 4.79 6.87
C TYR A 156 8.06 4.88 5.37
N LYS A 157 8.22 3.75 4.69
CA LYS A 157 7.86 3.59 3.27
C LYS A 157 6.86 2.45 3.14
N LEU A 158 5.61 2.80 2.89
CA LEU A 158 4.52 1.86 2.63
C LEU A 158 4.36 1.67 1.12
N THR A 159 4.63 0.47 0.63
CA THR A 159 4.46 0.07 -0.78
C THR A 159 3.23 -0.82 -0.92
N CYS A 160 2.24 -0.37 -1.67
CA CYS A 160 1.07 -1.14 -2.07
C CYS A 160 1.19 -1.51 -3.56
N GLY A 161 1.49 -2.77 -3.85
CA GLY A 161 1.85 -3.23 -5.19
C GLY A 161 0.87 -4.25 -5.76
N ALA A 162 0.68 -4.23 -7.09
CA ALA A 162 -0.07 -5.25 -7.79
C ALA A 162 0.59 -5.67 -9.10
N SER A 163 0.55 -6.97 -9.40
CA SER A 163 1.05 -7.57 -10.63
C SER A 163 0.01 -8.49 -11.28
N PRO A 164 -0.25 -8.42 -12.59
CA PRO A 164 0.23 -7.43 -13.54
C PRO A 164 -0.39 -6.03 -13.29
N PRO A 165 0.13 -4.96 -13.91
CA PRO A 165 -0.35 -3.59 -13.67
C PRO A 165 -1.85 -3.38 -13.89
N LYS A 166 -2.48 -4.18 -14.75
CA LYS A 166 -3.93 -4.09 -15.04
C LYS A 166 -4.83 -4.35 -13.83
N ILE A 167 -4.38 -5.12 -12.84
CA ILE A 167 -5.19 -5.39 -11.63
C ILE A 167 -5.06 -4.28 -10.59
N TYR A 168 -4.06 -3.40 -10.73
CA TYR A 168 -3.78 -2.32 -9.80
C TYR A 168 -5.00 -1.42 -9.58
N ILE A 169 -5.70 -0.97 -10.62
CA ILE A 169 -6.82 -0.01 -10.45
C ILE A 169 -7.92 -0.57 -9.55
N LYS A 170 -8.22 -1.86 -9.70
CA LYS A 170 -9.21 -2.54 -8.85
C LYS A 170 -8.69 -2.70 -7.41
N ALA A 171 -7.44 -3.12 -7.26
CA ALA A 171 -6.79 -3.29 -5.96
C ALA A 171 -6.65 -1.97 -5.20
N ASP A 172 -6.30 -0.89 -5.91
CA ASP A 172 -6.09 0.44 -5.37
C ASP A 172 -7.37 0.98 -4.71
N LYS A 173 -8.48 0.89 -5.46
CA LYS A 173 -9.79 1.31 -5.00
C LYS A 173 -10.36 0.42 -3.89
N LYS A 174 -10.09 -0.89 -3.94
CA LYS A 174 -10.65 -1.86 -2.99
C LYS A 174 -9.87 -1.88 -1.67
N TYR A 175 -8.55 -1.74 -1.73
CA TYR A 175 -7.64 -2.02 -0.63
C TYR A 175 -6.64 -0.90 -0.38
N PHE A 176 -5.84 -0.52 -1.37
CA PHE A 176 -4.60 0.22 -1.10
C PHE A 176 -4.84 1.61 -0.52
N ASP A 177 -5.86 2.34 -0.99
CA ASP A 177 -6.21 3.64 -0.39
C ASP A 177 -6.67 3.49 1.06
N VAL A 178 -7.52 2.50 1.34
CA VAL A 178 -8.04 2.25 2.69
C VAL A 178 -6.90 1.87 3.64
N ILE A 179 -6.02 0.97 3.20
CA ILE A 179 -4.91 0.47 3.99
C ILE A 179 -3.87 1.57 4.22
N ALA A 180 -3.51 2.34 3.19
CA ALA A 180 -2.62 3.47 3.35
C ALA A 180 -3.16 4.51 4.35
N GLN A 181 -4.45 4.83 4.28
CA GLN A 181 -5.09 5.76 5.22
C GLN A 181 -5.22 5.22 6.64
N SER A 182 -5.18 3.89 6.81
CA SER A 182 -5.21 3.26 8.14
C SER A 182 -3.87 3.33 8.87
N PHE A 183 -2.77 3.65 8.18
CA PHE A 183 -1.44 3.69 8.77
C PHE A 183 -1.34 4.76 9.85
N LYS A 184 -0.79 4.38 11.01
CA LYS A 184 -0.57 5.28 12.14
C LYS A 184 0.83 5.09 12.69
N CYS A 185 1.56 6.18 12.82
CA CYS A 185 2.75 6.23 13.67
C CYS A 185 2.31 6.13 15.14
N LEU A 186 3.01 5.30 15.89
CA LEU A 186 2.82 5.12 17.32
C LEU A 186 4.00 5.77 18.05
N PRO A 187 3.79 6.25 19.30
CA PRO A 187 4.91 6.68 20.12
C PRO A 187 5.92 5.53 20.25
N LYS A 188 7.18 5.77 19.88
CA LYS A 188 8.24 4.79 20.11
C LYS A 188 8.36 4.52 21.60
N LEU A 189 8.36 3.24 21.97
CA LEU A 189 8.78 2.86 23.31
C LEU A 189 10.22 3.34 23.50
N PRO A 190 10.58 3.87 24.68
CA PRO A 190 11.96 4.22 24.95
C PRO A 190 12.80 2.97 24.71
N THR A 191 13.71 3.03 23.72
CA THR A 191 14.63 1.93 23.44
C THR A 191 15.26 1.57 24.77
N SER A 192 14.99 0.35 25.24
CA SER A 192 15.61 -0.17 26.45
C SER A 192 17.10 -0.02 26.24
N THR A 193 17.70 1.00 26.86
CA THR A 193 19.15 1.19 26.87
C THR A 193 19.69 -0.09 27.46
N SER A 194 20.15 -1.00 26.61
CA SER A 194 20.83 -2.21 27.02
C SER A 194 21.95 -1.70 27.92
N THR A 195 21.82 -1.94 29.22
CA THR A 195 22.85 -1.55 30.17
C THR A 195 24.09 -2.26 29.68
N PRO A 196 25.18 -1.55 29.33
CA PRO A 196 26.36 -2.19 28.80
C PRO A 196 26.78 -3.27 29.78
N THR A 197 26.77 -4.53 29.35
CA THR A 197 27.23 -5.64 30.17
C THR A 197 28.66 -5.28 30.59
N PRO A 198 28.93 -5.11 31.90
CA PRO A 198 30.26 -4.77 32.34
C PRO A 198 31.23 -5.85 31.82
N PRO A 199 32.44 -5.45 31.37
CA PRO A 199 33.40 -6.41 30.83
C PRO A 199 33.63 -7.51 31.87
N LEU A 200 33.49 -8.76 31.41
CA LEU A 200 33.71 -9.94 32.23
C LEU A 200 35.14 -9.84 32.80
N SER A 201 35.26 -9.68 34.10
CA SER A 201 36.56 -9.60 34.76
C SER A 201 37.24 -10.97 34.65
N THR A 202 38.28 -11.06 33.83
CA THR A 202 39.10 -12.28 33.70
C THR A 202 39.89 -12.49 35.01
N PRO A 203 39.92 -13.72 35.56
CA PRO A 203 40.71 -14.05 36.75
C PRO A 203 42.22 -14.03 36.50
#